data_AF-A0A6N2VKI3-F1
#
_entry.id   AF-A0A6N2VKI3-F1
#
_cell.length_a   1.000
_cell.length_b   1.000
_cell.length_c   1.000
_cell.angle_alpha   90.00
_cell.angle_beta   90.00
_cell.angle_gamma   90.00
#
_symmetry.space_group_name_H-M   'P 1'
#
loop_
_entity.id
_entity.type
_entity.pdbx_description
1 polymer ?
#
loop_
_entity_poly.entity_id
_entity_poly.type
_entity_poly.pdbx_seq_one_letter_code
_entity_poly.pdbx_strand_id
1 'polypeptide(L)'
;MNNSNESCNSKKTIWKVWFQSAFLAVLLMFSVLAVTSQPREVKAAVEGFKTINGKGYYIKKDGSKLKGWKNINGKKYLFDFETGEQIIGWQKDKWGKNIRYFSRQYGSRGYMATGFWEDGRGNVRYFNPGNGMMTRGWAYDNGNHRFFDRDNGIMYRGVRKVDKYYYYFMGHSDPAKAGYRCKKGFTQLGDKRYYFNPKDGHAHIGWSTIDGNRYYFDKKGIMYVNKTFNMGGKKYTADENGIVTEVNGSGGGGKYQYTVHEEYGGYVKAYDAKNGRYYYLAREFATHPGVANGEKTDRDLLAAICEAEAGDQGLIGMEAVALCILNRTIDPTREFPSDFRMVLYEQGDPKLYKYPQYSPVRDGALLKRLNGSFYNRTLAYQAADEALKIFNNYVKYKKPRTLEGFDRKDFNFKYFMMEESFWKQPLDFKRVDKFLYKDHMFFVDWV
;
A
#
# COMPACT_ATOMS: atom_id res chain seq x y z
N MET A 1 80.10 -99.82 -12.82
CA MET A 1 79.27 -100.95 -12.37
C MET A 1 78.14 -100.41 -11.51
N ASN A 2 76.98 -101.02 -11.67
CA ASN A 2 75.63 -100.60 -11.28
C ASN A 2 75.33 -100.46 -9.78
N ASN A 3 74.11 -99.94 -9.55
CA ASN A 3 73.08 -100.30 -8.55
C ASN A 3 73.05 -99.49 -7.25
N SER A 4 71.98 -98.78 -6.85
CA SER A 4 70.50 -99.03 -6.70
C SER A 4 70.17 -98.97 -5.18
N ASN A 5 69.00 -98.67 -4.60
CA ASN A 5 67.61 -98.51 -5.05
C ASN A 5 66.72 -98.04 -3.85
N GLU A 6 65.53 -97.46 -4.16
CA GLU A 6 64.15 -97.69 -3.59
C GLU A 6 63.81 -97.49 -2.09
N SER A 7 62.54 -97.31 -1.63
CA SER A 7 61.23 -96.77 -2.10
C SER A 7 60.16 -96.91 -0.97
N CYS A 8 58.98 -96.25 -1.09
CA CYS A 8 57.60 -96.84 -1.09
C CYS A 8 56.43 -96.09 -0.33
N ASN A 9 55.43 -95.61 -1.11
CA ASN A 9 53.92 -95.54 -1.01
C ASN A 9 53.13 -94.98 0.24
N SER A 10 51.90 -94.39 0.20
CA SER A 10 50.79 -94.29 -0.79
C SER A 10 49.68 -93.21 -0.46
N LYS A 11 48.89 -92.80 -1.50
CA LYS A 11 47.41 -92.46 -1.60
C LYS A 11 46.70 -91.12 -1.18
N LYS A 12 45.96 -90.54 -2.17
CA LYS A 12 44.56 -89.98 -2.24
C LYS A 12 44.12 -88.52 -1.82
N THR A 13 43.68 -87.74 -2.84
CA THR A 13 42.48 -86.84 -3.04
C THR A 13 42.04 -85.63 -2.15
N ILE A 14 41.65 -84.51 -2.83
CA ILE A 14 40.49 -83.56 -2.65
C ILE A 14 40.61 -82.19 -1.88
N TRP A 15 40.35 -81.10 -2.65
CA TRP A 15 39.68 -79.79 -2.40
C TRP A 15 40.27 -78.63 -1.54
N LYS A 16 40.25 -77.43 -2.19
CA LYS A 16 40.03 -76.04 -1.72
C LYS A 16 41.08 -75.29 -0.85
N VAL A 17 41.72 -74.31 -1.51
CA VAL A 17 41.82 -72.85 -1.19
C VAL A 17 41.85 -72.44 0.29
N TRP A 18 42.90 -71.73 0.74
CA TRP A 18 42.89 -70.32 1.23
C TRP A 18 44.27 -69.91 1.82
N PHE A 19 44.92 -68.98 1.11
CA PHE A 19 45.84 -67.92 1.57
C PHE A 19 47.09 -68.26 2.43
N GLN A 20 48.18 -68.60 1.72
CA GLN A 20 49.56 -68.30 2.14
C GLN A 20 50.01 -66.99 1.50
N SER A 21 50.05 -65.87 2.21
CA SER A 21 50.88 -64.70 1.83
C SER A 21 50.94 -63.63 2.93
N ALA A 22 51.37 -64.02 4.13
CA ALA A 22 51.66 -63.05 5.19
C ALA A 22 52.76 -63.61 6.10
N PHE A 23 54.04 -63.38 5.76
CA PHE A 23 55.06 -63.06 6.78
C PHE A 23 56.48 -62.74 6.26
N LEU A 24 56.81 -62.91 4.98
CA LEU A 24 58.22 -62.89 4.54
C LEU A 24 58.63 -61.70 3.65
N ALA A 25 57.88 -60.59 3.65
CA ALA A 25 58.18 -59.38 2.87
C ALA A 25 58.41 -58.11 3.72
N VAL A 26 58.50 -58.23 5.05
CA VAL A 26 58.56 -57.08 5.98
C VAL A 26 59.97 -56.74 6.49
N LEU A 27 61.02 -57.52 6.17
CA LEU A 27 62.36 -57.32 6.79
C LEU A 27 63.55 -57.13 5.84
N LEU A 28 63.33 -56.88 4.54
CA LEU A 28 64.43 -56.69 3.55
C LEU A 28 64.21 -55.50 2.60
N MET A 29 63.62 -54.41 3.08
CA MET A 29 63.71 -53.08 2.44
C MET A 29 64.05 -51.98 3.46
N PHE A 30 65.01 -52.27 4.34
CA PHE A 30 65.70 -51.28 5.18
C PHE A 30 67.15 -51.14 4.68
N SER A 31 67.36 -50.35 3.62
CA SER A 31 68.59 -49.58 3.34
C SER A 31 68.51 -49.04 1.91
N VAL A 32 69.03 -47.82 1.73
CA VAL A 32 69.07 -47.04 0.47
C VAL A 32 67.78 -46.30 0.10
N LEU A 33 67.48 -45.28 0.90
CA LEU A 33 67.40 -43.89 0.42
C LEU A 33 67.29 -43.01 1.66
N ALA A 34 68.44 -42.57 2.15
CA ALA A 34 68.50 -41.34 2.92
C ALA A 34 68.03 -40.22 1.97
N VAL A 35 66.72 -39.98 1.93
CA VAL A 35 66.22 -38.68 1.50
C VAL A 35 66.76 -37.73 2.55
N THR A 36 67.80 -37.00 2.17
CA THR A 36 68.19 -35.78 2.84
C THR A 36 66.93 -34.90 2.84
N SER A 37 66.20 -34.89 3.95
CA SER A 37 65.33 -33.76 4.25
C SER A 37 66.26 -32.60 4.53
N GLN A 38 66.79 -32.00 3.47
CA GLN A 38 67.23 -30.62 3.57
C GLN A 38 66.03 -29.89 4.20
N PRO A 39 66.21 -29.14 5.30
CA PRO A 39 65.18 -28.20 5.69
C PRO A 39 65.01 -27.32 4.46
N ARG A 40 63.90 -27.51 3.75
CA ARG A 40 63.48 -26.54 2.76
C ARG A 40 63.31 -25.30 3.62
N GLU A 41 64.24 -24.35 3.53
CA GLU A 41 63.97 -23.02 4.01
C GLU A 41 62.76 -22.58 3.20
N VAL A 42 61.57 -22.82 3.76
CA VAL A 42 60.35 -22.21 3.29
C VAL A 42 60.57 -20.79 3.70
N LYS A 43 61.21 -20.02 2.81
CA LYS A 43 61.45 -18.59 2.95
C LYS A 43 60.17 -18.04 3.52
N ALA A 44 60.18 -17.70 4.82
CA ALA A 44 58.95 -17.54 5.59
C ALA A 44 58.05 -16.63 4.78
N ALA A 45 56.89 -17.14 4.34
CA ALA A 45 56.05 -16.37 3.45
C ALA A 45 55.74 -15.07 4.19
N VAL A 46 56.18 -13.94 3.64
CA VAL A 46 55.98 -12.65 4.29
C VAL A 46 54.48 -12.49 4.49
N GLU A 47 54.07 -12.48 5.76
CA GLU A 47 52.65 -12.40 6.12
C GLU A 47 52.06 -11.15 5.49
N GLY A 48 50.91 -11.29 4.82
CA GLY A 48 50.23 -10.14 4.25
C GLY A 48 49.43 -10.43 3.00
N PHE A 49 48.98 -9.34 2.39
CA PHE A 49 48.15 -9.40 1.18
C PHE A 49 48.96 -9.84 -0.04
N LYS A 50 48.42 -10.80 -0.78
CA LYS A 50 49.01 -11.30 -2.03
C LYS A 50 47.95 -11.47 -3.10
N THR A 51 48.27 -11.05 -4.32
CA THR A 51 47.45 -11.33 -5.50
C THR A 51 47.99 -12.58 -6.19
N ILE A 52 47.13 -13.58 -6.40
CA ILE A 52 47.47 -14.84 -7.09
C ILE A 52 46.41 -15.05 -8.16
N ASN A 53 46.81 -15.11 -9.44
CA ASN A 53 45.92 -15.27 -10.59
C ASN A 53 44.75 -14.26 -10.60
N GLY A 54 45.05 -12.99 -10.32
CA GLY A 54 44.05 -11.91 -10.28
C GLY A 54 43.15 -11.89 -9.04
N LYS A 55 43.26 -12.89 -8.15
CA LYS A 55 42.47 -12.99 -6.91
C LYS A 55 43.29 -12.54 -5.70
N GLY A 56 42.67 -11.78 -4.80
CA GLY A 56 43.31 -11.28 -3.59
C GLY A 56 43.25 -12.31 -2.46
N TYR A 57 44.32 -12.44 -1.68
CA TYR A 57 44.42 -13.32 -0.52
C TYR A 57 45.18 -12.62 0.61
N TYR A 58 45.02 -13.10 1.83
CA TYR A 58 45.95 -12.79 2.93
C TYR A 58 46.69 -14.07 3.31
N ILE A 59 48.01 -14.07 3.16
CA ILE A 59 48.89 -15.19 3.48
C ILE A 59 49.33 -15.07 4.94
N LYS A 60 49.03 -16.09 5.74
CA LYS A 60 49.45 -16.18 7.15
C LYS A 60 50.95 -16.52 7.24
N LYS A 61 51.55 -16.38 8.43
CA LYS A 61 52.95 -16.74 8.69
C LYS A 61 53.29 -18.20 8.34
N ASP A 62 52.32 -19.10 8.49
CA ASP A 62 52.43 -20.52 8.12
C ASP A 62 52.34 -20.77 6.60
N GLY A 63 52.23 -19.72 5.79
CA GLY A 63 52.11 -19.78 4.33
C GLY A 63 50.70 -20.11 3.81
N SER A 64 49.74 -20.44 4.67
CA SER A 64 48.37 -20.76 4.27
C SER A 64 47.49 -19.52 4.08
N LYS A 65 46.43 -19.64 3.30
CA LYS A 65 45.46 -18.57 3.05
C LYS A 65 44.56 -18.37 4.27
N LEU A 66 44.41 -17.13 4.71
CA LEU A 66 43.42 -16.75 5.72
C LEU A 66 42.00 -16.93 5.16
N LYS A 67 41.10 -17.41 6.02
CA LYS A 67 39.67 -17.57 5.76
C LYS A 67 38.88 -16.77 6.80
N GLY A 68 37.74 -16.20 6.41
CA GLY A 68 36.86 -15.43 7.30
C GLY A 68 37.32 -14.00 7.58
N TRP A 69 36.93 -13.47 8.73
CA TRP A 69 37.12 -12.06 9.09
C TRP A 69 38.53 -11.77 9.59
N LYS A 70 39.08 -10.60 9.23
CA LYS A 70 40.33 -10.07 9.82
C LYS A 70 40.29 -8.56 9.96
N ASN A 71 40.73 -8.08 11.11
CA ASN A 71 40.99 -6.66 11.34
C ASN A 71 42.48 -6.37 11.14
N ILE A 72 42.82 -5.38 10.33
CA ILE A 72 44.19 -4.92 10.09
C ILE A 72 44.15 -3.39 10.12
N ASN A 73 44.86 -2.78 11.08
CA ASN A 73 44.93 -1.33 11.27
C ASN A 73 43.53 -0.67 11.34
N GLY A 74 42.60 -1.29 12.09
CA GLY A 74 41.24 -0.79 12.26
C GLY A 74 40.28 -1.07 11.09
N LYS A 75 40.77 -1.63 9.98
CA LYS A 75 39.97 -1.98 8.80
C LYS A 75 39.58 -3.46 8.83
N LYS A 76 38.30 -3.76 8.63
CA LYS A 76 37.77 -5.12 8.59
C LYS A 76 37.73 -5.66 7.16
N TYR A 77 38.35 -6.80 6.95
CA TYR A 77 38.39 -7.55 5.70
C TYR A 77 37.64 -8.87 5.88
N LEU A 78 37.06 -9.37 4.79
CA LEU A 78 36.43 -10.68 4.74
C LEU A 78 37.10 -11.49 3.64
N PHE A 79 37.50 -12.70 3.98
CA PHE A 79 37.99 -13.70 3.06
C PHE A 79 36.97 -14.83 3.03
N ASP A 80 36.72 -15.34 1.84
CA ASP A 80 35.83 -16.46 1.61
C ASP A 80 36.19 -17.62 2.54
N PHE A 81 35.19 -18.21 3.19
CA PHE A 81 35.41 -19.20 4.25
C PHE A 81 35.92 -20.55 3.71
N GLU A 82 35.81 -20.79 2.41
CA GLU A 82 36.22 -22.06 1.79
C GLU A 82 37.54 -21.91 1.04
N THR A 83 37.69 -20.84 0.27
CA THR A 83 38.81 -20.63 -0.67
C THR A 83 39.86 -19.64 -0.15
N GLY A 84 39.51 -18.80 0.82
CA GLY A 84 40.33 -17.70 1.33
C GLY A 84 40.45 -16.50 0.38
N GLU A 85 39.69 -16.47 -0.72
CA GLU A 85 39.65 -15.34 -1.65
C GLU A 85 39.07 -14.10 -0.97
N GLN A 86 39.69 -12.94 -1.15
CA GLN A 86 39.24 -11.68 -0.58
C GLN A 86 37.89 -11.28 -1.17
N ILE A 87 36.92 -11.03 -0.29
CA ILE A 87 35.60 -10.56 -0.66
C ILE A 87 35.62 -9.07 -0.95
N ILE A 88 35.08 -8.70 -2.12
CA ILE A 88 34.91 -7.33 -2.60
C ILE A 88 33.47 -7.17 -3.10
N GLY A 89 32.89 -6.00 -2.92
CA GLY A 89 31.54 -5.70 -3.36
C GLY A 89 30.45 -6.12 -2.37
N TRP A 90 29.24 -6.35 -2.89
CA TRP A 90 28.05 -6.63 -2.11
C TRP A 90 28.07 -8.03 -1.50
N GLN A 91 27.75 -8.11 -0.22
CA GLN A 91 27.56 -9.38 0.50
C GLN A 91 26.20 -9.37 1.17
N LYS A 92 25.43 -10.42 0.92
CA LYS A 92 24.07 -10.57 1.42
C LYS A 92 23.95 -11.92 2.11
N ASP A 93 23.24 -11.97 3.22
CA ASP A 93 22.81 -13.26 3.77
C ASP A 93 21.73 -13.89 2.88
N LYS A 94 21.41 -15.17 3.16
CA LYS A 94 20.45 -15.96 2.38
C LYS A 94 19.04 -15.37 2.33
N TRP A 95 18.71 -14.46 3.25
CA TRP A 95 17.40 -13.80 3.34
C TRP A 95 17.42 -12.36 2.83
N GLY A 96 18.57 -11.83 2.39
CA GLY A 96 18.73 -10.43 1.99
C GLY A 96 18.46 -9.41 3.12
N LYS A 97 18.49 -9.85 4.39
CA LYS A 97 18.26 -9.00 5.55
C LYS A 97 19.52 -8.26 5.94
N ASN A 98 20.63 -8.99 6.01
CA ASN A 98 21.94 -8.47 6.39
C ASN A 98 22.78 -8.25 5.14
N ILE A 99 23.03 -6.98 4.83
CA ILE A 99 23.79 -6.57 3.64
C ILE A 99 25.01 -5.77 4.08
N ARG A 100 26.17 -6.10 3.53
CA ARG A 100 27.44 -5.40 3.72
C ARG A 100 28.05 -5.08 2.35
N TYR A 101 28.96 -4.12 2.32
CA TYR A 101 29.72 -3.81 1.13
C TYR A 101 31.21 -3.74 1.44
N PHE A 102 32.05 -4.32 0.59
CA PHE A 102 33.51 -4.27 0.72
C PHE A 102 34.06 -3.41 -0.41
N SER A 103 34.46 -2.18 -0.07
CA SER A 103 34.82 -1.14 -1.02
C SER A 103 36.34 -1.01 -1.16
N ARG A 104 36.80 -0.76 -2.40
CA ARG A 104 38.17 -0.33 -2.70
C ARG A 104 38.30 1.20 -2.76
N GLN A 105 37.21 1.95 -2.59
CA GLN A 105 37.19 3.40 -2.76
C GLN A 105 38.16 4.14 -1.82
N TYR A 106 38.38 3.60 -0.62
CA TYR A 106 39.17 4.24 0.44
C TYR A 106 40.50 3.52 0.72
N GLY A 107 40.96 2.67 -0.22
CA GLY A 107 42.25 1.99 -0.15
C GLY A 107 42.41 0.89 -1.19
N SER A 108 43.65 0.57 -1.55
CA SER A 108 43.99 -0.41 -2.61
C SER A 108 43.54 -1.85 -2.31
N ARG A 109 43.22 -2.16 -1.05
CA ARG A 109 42.84 -3.48 -0.57
C ARG A 109 41.45 -3.36 0.02
N GLY A 110 40.42 -3.80 -0.70
CA GLY A 110 39.04 -3.46 -0.36
C GLY A 110 38.60 -4.00 1.01
N TYR A 111 37.95 -3.15 1.78
CA TYR A 111 37.56 -3.42 3.16
C TYR A 111 36.11 -3.02 3.40
N MET A 112 35.54 -3.49 4.50
CA MET A 112 34.14 -3.29 4.85
C MET A 112 33.80 -1.80 4.95
N ALA A 113 32.80 -1.36 4.19
CA ALA A 113 32.26 -0.01 4.27
C ALA A 113 31.55 0.23 5.61
N THR A 114 31.77 1.42 6.15
CA THR A 114 31.13 1.94 7.36
C THR A 114 30.81 3.42 7.12
N GLY A 115 29.82 3.94 7.85
CA GLY A 115 29.34 5.30 7.66
C GLY A 115 28.70 5.53 6.29
N PHE A 116 28.77 6.77 5.81
CA PHE A 116 28.28 7.12 4.48
C PHE A 116 29.22 6.60 3.38
N TRP A 117 28.62 5.99 2.37
CA TRP A 117 29.32 5.49 1.20
C TRP A 117 28.56 5.90 -0.05
N GLU A 118 29.27 6.47 -1.02
CA GLU A 118 28.72 6.91 -2.30
C GLU A 118 29.31 6.07 -3.43
N ASP A 119 28.43 5.48 -4.26
CA ASP A 119 28.85 4.74 -5.44
C ASP A 119 29.18 5.68 -6.62
N GLY A 120 29.81 5.15 -7.66
CA GLY A 120 30.20 5.94 -8.84
C GLY A 120 29.04 6.54 -9.64
N ARG A 121 27.77 6.25 -9.27
CA ARG A 121 26.57 6.86 -9.86
C ARG A 121 25.98 7.95 -8.96
N GLY A 122 26.65 8.29 -7.85
CA GLY A 122 26.20 9.28 -6.88
C GLY A 122 25.16 8.76 -5.88
N ASN A 123 24.88 7.44 -5.83
CA ASN A 123 23.94 6.93 -4.85
C ASN A 123 24.63 6.78 -3.50
N VAL A 124 24.08 7.47 -2.50
CA VAL A 124 24.58 7.43 -1.13
C VAL A 124 23.84 6.37 -0.31
N ARG A 125 24.59 5.60 0.47
CA ARG A 125 24.09 4.62 1.44
C ARG A 125 24.76 4.82 2.78
N TYR A 126 24.17 4.26 3.82
CA TYR A 126 24.77 4.27 5.14
C TYR A 126 24.98 2.85 5.64
N PHE A 127 26.19 2.57 6.12
CA PHE A 127 26.57 1.31 6.74
C PHE A 127 26.86 1.56 8.22
N ASN A 128 26.21 0.82 9.11
CA ASN A 128 26.38 0.98 10.56
C ASN A 128 27.88 0.95 10.93
N PRO A 129 28.43 1.95 11.64
CA PRO A 129 29.86 1.98 11.93
C PRO A 129 30.41 0.82 12.77
N GLY A 130 29.62 0.28 13.70
CA GLY A 130 30.06 -0.81 14.57
C GLY A 130 30.12 -2.15 13.85
N ASN A 131 29.12 -2.41 13.00
CA ASN A 131 28.94 -3.72 12.38
C ASN A 131 28.84 -3.70 10.87
N GLY A 132 29.01 -2.60 10.14
CA GLY A 132 29.01 -2.54 8.67
C GLY A 132 27.72 -2.97 7.96
N MET A 133 26.61 -3.18 8.67
CA MET A 133 25.34 -3.53 8.03
C MET A 133 24.71 -2.30 7.36
N MET A 134 24.21 -2.46 6.14
CA MET A 134 23.52 -1.42 5.39
C MET A 134 22.21 -1.04 6.07
N THR A 135 22.03 0.25 6.34
CA THR A 135 20.79 0.80 6.88
C THR A 135 19.74 0.95 5.79
N ARG A 136 18.50 0.63 6.14
CA ARG A 136 17.30 0.72 5.29
C ARG A 136 16.17 1.32 6.11
N GLY A 137 15.30 2.11 5.47
CA GLY A 137 14.25 2.85 6.15
C GLY A 137 14.78 4.05 6.94
N TRP A 138 14.11 4.37 8.05
CA TRP A 138 14.46 5.50 8.92
C TRP A 138 15.81 5.28 9.61
N ALA A 139 16.66 6.30 9.57
CA ALA A 139 17.89 6.38 10.34
C ALA A 139 17.91 7.68 11.15
N TYR A 140 18.51 7.63 12.34
CA TYR A 140 18.76 8.79 13.18
C TYR A 140 20.26 9.08 13.21
N ASP A 141 20.62 10.31 12.92
CA ASP A 141 21.99 10.77 12.74
C ASP A 141 22.10 12.19 13.30
N ASN A 142 22.84 12.35 14.39
CA ASN A 142 23.14 13.63 15.03
C ASN A 142 21.93 14.58 15.18
N GLY A 143 20.85 14.13 15.85
CA GLY A 143 19.66 14.96 16.05
C GLY A 143 18.65 14.95 14.89
N ASN A 144 19.01 14.36 13.75
CA ASN A 144 18.25 14.45 12.51
C ASN A 144 17.86 13.07 11.98
N HIS A 145 16.74 13.05 11.24
CA HIS A 145 16.28 11.84 10.56
C HIS A 145 16.67 11.85 9.09
N ARG A 146 17.08 10.70 8.59
CA ARG A 146 17.28 10.40 7.17
C ARG A 146 16.39 9.20 6.81
N PHE A 147 16.11 9.01 5.53
CA PHE A 147 15.41 7.82 5.07
C PHE A 147 16.17 7.18 3.91
N PHE A 148 16.36 5.87 4.02
CA PHE A 148 16.99 5.04 3.02
C PHE A 148 15.95 4.11 2.42
N ASP A 149 16.01 3.92 1.11
CA ASP A 149 15.16 2.99 0.37
C ASP A 149 15.18 1.60 1.03
N ARG A 150 13.99 1.01 1.21
CA ARG A 150 13.82 -0.23 1.97
C ARG A 150 14.35 -1.48 1.23
N ASP A 151 14.61 -1.36 -0.06
CA ASP A 151 15.08 -2.47 -0.89
C ASP A 151 16.58 -2.36 -1.12
N ASN A 152 17.04 -1.21 -1.61
CA ASN A 152 18.42 -1.04 -2.07
C ASN A 152 19.29 -0.14 -1.17
N GLY A 153 18.72 0.43 -0.10
CA GLY A 153 19.43 1.24 0.89
C GLY A 153 19.92 2.60 0.38
N ILE A 154 19.45 3.07 -0.79
CA ILE A 154 19.80 4.40 -1.31
C ILE A 154 19.11 5.48 -0.47
N MET A 155 19.86 6.48 -0.02
CA MET A 155 19.34 7.61 0.73
C MET A 155 18.40 8.44 -0.14
N TYR A 156 17.17 8.69 0.33
CA TYR A 156 16.28 9.62 -0.36
C TYR A 156 16.69 11.07 -0.15
N ARG A 157 16.44 11.83 -1.20
CA ARG A 157 16.53 13.30 -1.27
C ARG A 157 15.28 13.79 -1.99
N GLY A 158 14.85 15.00 -1.72
CA GLY A 158 13.60 15.56 -2.26
C GLY A 158 12.35 15.11 -1.49
N VAL A 159 11.19 15.42 -2.07
CA VAL A 159 9.88 15.08 -1.50
C VAL A 159 9.58 13.61 -1.77
N ARG A 160 9.24 12.86 -0.72
CA ARG A 160 8.95 11.43 -0.80
C ARG A 160 7.79 11.05 0.10
N LYS A 161 6.90 10.20 -0.42
CA LYS A 161 5.89 9.53 0.41
C LYS A 161 6.56 8.39 1.17
N VAL A 162 6.47 8.42 2.50
CA VAL A 162 6.90 7.35 3.40
C VAL A 162 5.69 6.94 4.23
N ASP A 163 5.27 5.69 4.03
CA ASP A 163 4.05 5.13 4.61
C ASP A 163 2.82 6.02 4.26
N LYS A 164 2.15 6.63 5.26
CA LYS A 164 0.98 7.50 5.04
C LYS A 164 1.30 8.96 4.75
N TYR A 165 2.54 9.42 4.96
CA TYR A 165 2.88 10.85 4.94
C TYR A 165 3.89 11.21 3.85
N TYR A 166 3.89 12.47 3.42
CA TYR A 166 4.97 13.04 2.61
C TYR A 166 6.00 13.71 3.52
N TYR A 167 7.27 13.57 3.17
CA TYR A 167 8.39 14.23 3.84
C TYR A 167 9.28 14.88 2.79
N TYR A 168 10.01 15.92 3.17
CA TYR A 168 11.10 16.46 2.37
C TYR A 168 12.44 16.13 3.01
N PHE A 169 13.29 15.41 2.27
CA PHE A 169 14.67 15.14 2.65
C PHE A 169 15.57 16.13 1.89
N MET A 170 16.34 16.94 2.61
CA MET A 170 17.10 18.07 2.04
C MET A 170 18.07 17.61 0.95
N GLY A 171 18.26 18.45 -0.08
CA GLY A 171 19.16 18.17 -1.21
C GLY A 171 20.63 18.48 -0.94
N HIS A 172 21.43 18.60 -2.00
CA HIS A 172 22.88 18.85 -1.94
C HIS A 172 23.30 20.30 -1.69
N SER A 173 22.35 21.24 -1.68
CA SER A 173 22.67 22.66 -1.50
C SER A 173 23.43 22.94 -0.19
N ASP A 174 23.29 22.06 0.80
CA ASP A 174 24.13 22.00 1.98
C ASP A 174 24.60 20.54 2.19
N PRO A 175 25.86 20.20 1.82
CA PRO A 175 26.39 18.84 1.97
C PRO A 175 26.30 18.30 3.41
N ALA A 176 26.37 19.18 4.42
CA ALA A 176 26.25 18.77 5.82
C ALA A 176 24.82 18.34 6.18
N LYS A 177 23.81 18.82 5.43
CA LYS A 177 22.40 18.52 5.67
C LYS A 177 21.77 17.61 4.63
N ALA A 178 22.50 17.22 3.59
CA ALA A 178 21.96 16.46 2.48
C ALA A 178 21.32 15.16 2.95
N GLY A 179 20.01 14.98 2.79
CA GLY A 179 19.23 13.83 3.24
C GLY A 179 18.54 14.00 4.60
N TYR A 180 18.77 15.10 5.33
CA TYR A 180 18.04 15.39 6.56
C TYR A 180 16.56 15.70 6.29
N ARG A 181 15.68 15.14 7.11
CA ARG A 181 14.25 15.42 7.09
C ARG A 181 13.99 16.88 7.50
N CYS A 182 13.34 17.63 6.63
CA CYS A 182 12.89 18.99 6.91
C CYS A 182 11.79 19.03 7.98
N LYS A 183 11.87 20.03 8.86
CA LYS A 183 10.90 20.33 9.94
C LYS A 183 10.70 21.86 10.07
N LYS A 184 10.57 22.57 8.95
CA LYS A 184 10.67 24.05 8.91
C LYS A 184 9.34 24.78 8.65
N GLY A 185 8.18 24.11 8.75
CA GLY A 185 6.91 24.73 8.39
C GLY A 185 6.84 25.03 6.89
N PHE A 186 6.44 26.25 6.52
CA PHE A 186 6.33 26.68 5.12
C PHE A 186 7.66 26.52 4.39
N THR A 187 7.63 25.74 3.31
CA THR A 187 8.80 25.42 2.49
C THR A 187 8.44 25.52 1.02
N GLN A 188 9.15 26.39 0.29
CA GLN A 188 9.05 26.51 -1.17
C GLN A 188 10.05 25.57 -1.83
N LEU A 189 9.58 24.71 -2.73
CA LEU A 189 10.39 23.76 -3.51
C LEU A 189 10.03 23.92 -4.99
N GLY A 190 10.80 24.75 -5.70
CA GLY A 190 10.47 25.15 -7.07
C GLY A 190 9.19 25.99 -7.10
N ASP A 191 8.23 25.59 -7.93
CA ASP A 191 6.90 26.20 -8.07
C ASP A 191 5.91 25.78 -6.97
N LYS A 192 6.26 24.78 -6.15
CA LYS A 192 5.37 24.18 -5.16
C LYS A 192 5.68 24.67 -3.76
N ARG A 193 4.64 24.99 -3.00
CA ARG A 193 4.73 25.29 -1.57
C ARG A 193 4.18 24.13 -0.74
N TYR A 194 4.85 23.82 0.35
CA TYR A 194 4.48 22.78 1.31
C TYR A 194 4.49 23.36 2.72
N TYR A 195 3.85 22.69 3.67
CA TYR A 195 4.06 22.92 5.09
C TYR A 195 4.48 21.62 5.77
N PHE A 196 5.73 21.55 6.21
CA PHE A 196 6.27 20.39 6.94
C PHE A 196 6.21 20.65 8.44
N ASN A 197 5.45 19.83 9.15
CA ASN A 197 5.20 19.97 10.59
C ASN A 197 6.52 20.13 11.36
N PRO A 198 6.70 21.21 12.15
CA PRO A 198 7.95 21.45 12.88
C PRO A 198 8.32 20.37 13.91
N LYS A 199 7.36 19.58 14.39
CA LYS A 199 7.59 18.53 15.38
C LYS A 199 8.18 17.27 14.74
N ASP A 200 7.52 16.77 13.68
CA ASP A 200 7.81 15.45 13.12
C ASP A 200 8.04 15.44 11.60
N GLY A 201 7.93 16.59 10.93
CA GLY A 201 8.36 16.82 9.55
C GLY A 201 7.42 16.28 8.48
N HIS A 202 6.25 15.76 8.82
CA HIS A 202 5.28 15.34 7.79
C HIS A 202 4.66 16.57 7.11
N ALA A 203 4.43 16.46 5.81
CA ALA A 203 3.68 17.47 5.07
C ALA A 203 2.21 17.43 5.49
N HIS A 204 1.62 18.59 5.71
CA HIS A 204 0.17 18.71 5.87
C HIS A 204 -0.56 18.33 4.56
N ILE A 205 -1.74 17.74 4.72
CA ILE A 205 -2.65 17.35 3.63
C ILE A 205 -4.06 17.79 3.99
N GLY A 206 -4.86 18.19 3.01
CA GLY A 206 -6.21 18.71 3.22
C GLY A 206 -6.23 20.08 3.88
N TRP A 207 -7.31 20.36 4.61
CA TRP A 207 -7.49 21.61 5.36
C TRP A 207 -6.54 21.70 6.55
N SER A 208 -5.97 22.87 6.78
CA SER A 208 -5.13 23.14 7.94
C SER A 208 -5.24 24.60 8.36
N THR A 209 -5.31 24.83 9.67
CA THR A 209 -5.23 26.17 10.26
C THR A 209 -3.82 26.34 10.83
N ILE A 210 -3.09 27.33 10.33
CA ILE A 210 -1.71 27.63 10.72
C ILE A 210 -1.67 29.14 11.03
N ASP A 211 -1.30 29.49 12.26
CA ASP A 211 -1.22 30.87 12.74
C ASP A 211 -2.50 31.69 12.46
N GLY A 212 -3.67 31.08 12.70
CA GLY A 212 -4.99 31.71 12.52
C GLY A 212 -5.51 31.73 11.08
N ASN A 213 -4.68 31.44 10.08
CA ASN A 213 -5.06 31.41 8.67
C ASN A 213 -5.39 29.98 8.21
N ARG A 214 -6.36 29.85 7.29
CA ARG A 214 -6.74 28.57 6.69
C ARG A 214 -5.99 28.34 5.38
N TYR A 215 -5.47 27.14 5.22
CA TYR A 215 -4.77 26.67 4.03
C TYR A 215 -5.38 25.35 3.56
N TYR A 216 -5.23 25.06 2.27
CA TYR A 216 -5.59 23.76 1.71
C TYR A 216 -4.41 23.14 0.97
N PHE A 217 -4.07 21.91 1.33
CA PHE A 217 -3.00 21.12 0.74
C PHE A 217 -3.59 19.92 -0.02
N ASP A 218 -3.07 19.61 -1.20
CA ASP A 218 -3.52 18.47 -1.98
C ASP A 218 -3.07 17.13 -1.39
N LYS A 219 -3.46 16.02 -2.03
CA LYS A 219 -3.09 14.65 -1.62
C LYS A 219 -1.58 14.35 -1.64
N LYS A 220 -0.76 15.21 -2.25
CA LYS A 220 0.70 15.15 -2.28
C LYS A 220 1.35 16.18 -1.33
N GLY A 221 0.54 16.91 -0.56
CA GLY A 221 0.97 17.94 0.38
C GLY A 221 1.29 19.30 -0.28
N ILE A 222 0.95 19.49 -1.55
CA ILE A 222 1.18 20.75 -2.27
C ILE A 222 0.08 21.74 -1.89
N MET A 223 0.47 22.90 -1.40
CA MET A 223 -0.44 23.97 -1.01
C MET A 223 -1.09 24.61 -2.24
N TYR A 224 -2.39 24.89 -2.16
CA TYR A 224 -3.08 25.69 -3.17
C TYR A 224 -2.70 27.16 -3.00
N VAL A 225 -2.34 27.79 -4.11
CA VAL A 225 -2.03 29.23 -4.24
C VAL A 225 -2.64 29.72 -5.54
N ASN A 226 -3.12 30.97 -5.58
CA ASN A 226 -3.76 31.58 -6.75
C ASN A 226 -4.79 30.66 -7.42
N LYS A 227 -5.62 29.99 -6.60
CA LYS A 227 -6.48 28.90 -7.05
C LYS A 227 -7.86 29.00 -6.43
N THR A 228 -8.87 28.91 -7.29
CA THR A 228 -10.26 28.74 -6.88
C THR A 228 -10.66 27.27 -6.96
N PHE A 229 -11.34 26.78 -5.93
CA PHE A 229 -11.74 25.37 -5.82
C PHE A 229 -13.04 25.21 -5.03
N ASN A 230 -13.75 24.10 -5.25
CA ASN A 230 -15.01 23.81 -4.58
C ASN A 230 -14.82 22.64 -3.59
N MET A 231 -15.34 22.78 -2.37
CA MET A 231 -15.23 21.78 -1.33
C MET A 231 -16.44 21.84 -0.40
N GLY A 232 -17.13 20.70 -0.16
CA GLY A 232 -18.32 20.69 0.70
C GLY A 232 -19.40 21.71 0.27
N GLY A 233 -19.63 21.78 -1.03
CA GLY A 233 -20.63 22.67 -1.64
C GLY A 233 -20.32 24.18 -1.62
N LYS A 234 -19.20 24.57 -1.02
CA LYS A 234 -18.73 25.95 -0.96
C LYS A 234 -17.60 26.18 -1.94
N LYS A 235 -17.56 27.38 -2.52
CA LYS A 235 -16.47 27.85 -3.37
C LYS A 235 -15.46 28.58 -2.49
N TYR A 236 -14.18 28.26 -2.68
CA TYR A 236 -13.07 28.88 -1.98
C TYR A 236 -12.05 29.42 -2.96
N THR A 237 -11.34 30.47 -2.56
CA THR A 237 -10.20 31.00 -3.29
C THR A 237 -8.99 31.06 -2.37
N ALA A 238 -7.89 30.47 -2.81
CA ALA A 238 -6.57 30.62 -2.22
C ALA A 238 -5.85 31.77 -2.93
N ASP A 239 -5.37 32.75 -2.17
CA ASP A 239 -4.56 33.86 -2.69
C ASP A 239 -3.11 33.42 -3.02
N GLU A 240 -2.24 34.38 -3.35
CA GLU A 240 -0.82 34.14 -3.66
C GLU A 240 -0.01 33.61 -2.46
N ASN A 241 -0.49 33.88 -1.24
CA ASN A 241 0.09 33.40 0.00
C ASN A 241 -0.49 32.04 0.41
N GLY A 242 -1.57 31.60 -0.25
CA GLY A 242 -2.30 30.37 0.00
C GLY A 242 -3.38 30.49 1.06
N ILE A 243 -3.66 31.70 1.54
CA ILE A 243 -4.72 31.95 2.51
C ILE A 243 -6.04 31.71 1.79
N VAL A 244 -6.85 30.82 2.37
CA VAL A 244 -8.10 30.38 1.78
C VAL A 244 -9.27 31.12 2.41
N THR A 245 -10.04 31.81 1.58
CA THR A 245 -11.32 32.44 1.95
C THR A 245 -12.49 31.78 1.22
N GLU A 246 -13.66 31.78 1.86
CA GLU A 246 -14.91 31.35 1.24
C GLU A 246 -15.44 32.47 0.33
N VAL A 247 -15.91 32.11 -0.86
CA VAL A 247 -16.54 33.03 -1.79
C VAL A 247 -18.04 33.11 -1.46
N ASN A 248 -18.45 34.19 -0.82
CA ASN A 248 -19.85 34.42 -0.43
C ASN A 248 -20.80 34.43 -1.66
N GLY A 249 -22.00 33.83 -1.51
CA GLY A 249 -23.05 33.87 -2.53
C GLY A 249 -22.96 32.83 -3.65
N SER A 250 -22.09 31.82 -3.55
CA SER A 250 -21.88 30.80 -4.60
C SER A 250 -22.35 29.41 -4.15
N GLY A 251 -23.66 29.20 -4.01
CA GLY A 251 -24.23 27.85 -4.08
C GLY A 251 -24.30 27.46 -5.54
N GLY A 252 -23.55 26.43 -5.94
CA GLY A 252 -23.52 25.97 -7.34
C GLY A 252 -22.14 26.14 -7.99
N GLY A 253 -21.24 25.19 -7.74
CA GLY A 253 -19.93 25.11 -8.39
C GLY A 253 -19.56 23.67 -8.69
N GLY A 254 -20.02 23.13 -9.83
CA GLY A 254 -19.78 21.75 -10.27
C GLY A 254 -20.86 21.25 -11.24
N LYS A 255 -21.07 19.92 -11.30
CA LYS A 255 -22.11 19.25 -12.11
C LYS A 255 -23.54 19.75 -11.82
N TYR A 256 -23.79 20.27 -10.62
CA TYR A 256 -25.13 20.63 -10.14
C TYR A 256 -25.28 22.14 -9.94
N GLN A 257 -26.39 22.68 -10.44
CA GLN A 257 -26.85 24.04 -10.15
C GLN A 257 -27.82 23.97 -8.96
N TYR A 258 -27.45 24.55 -7.81
CA TYR A 258 -28.28 24.52 -6.61
C TYR A 258 -28.03 25.70 -5.68
N THR A 259 -29.05 26.08 -4.91
CA THR A 259 -28.95 27.07 -3.83
C THR A 259 -29.18 26.41 -2.48
N VAL A 260 -28.48 26.87 -1.45
CA VAL A 260 -28.74 26.48 -0.06
C VAL A 260 -29.65 27.56 0.55
N HIS A 261 -30.77 27.12 1.10
CA HIS A 261 -31.77 27.95 1.76
C HIS A 261 -31.68 27.71 3.26
N GLU A 262 -31.03 28.62 3.98
CA GLU A 262 -30.78 28.49 5.42
C GLU A 262 -32.08 28.55 6.24
N GLU A 263 -33.14 29.15 5.69
CA GLU A 263 -34.48 29.07 6.24
C GLU A 263 -34.99 27.62 6.29
N TYR A 264 -35.67 27.24 7.38
CA TYR A 264 -36.22 25.89 7.57
C TYR A 264 -35.19 24.75 7.58
N GLY A 265 -34.02 24.97 8.19
CA GLY A 265 -33.03 23.90 8.45
C GLY A 265 -31.95 23.72 7.39
N GLY A 266 -31.86 24.60 6.38
CA GLY A 266 -30.76 24.57 5.41
C GLY A 266 -31.00 23.73 4.16
N TYR A 267 -32.24 23.60 3.69
CA TYR A 267 -32.54 22.77 2.52
C TYR A 267 -31.83 23.26 1.26
N VAL A 268 -31.60 22.34 0.33
CA VAL A 268 -30.99 22.61 -0.97
C VAL A 268 -32.06 22.63 -2.04
N LYS A 269 -32.08 23.67 -2.88
CA LYS A 269 -32.92 23.73 -4.08
C LYS A 269 -32.05 23.51 -5.30
N ALA A 270 -32.22 22.38 -5.99
CA ALA A 270 -31.37 21.95 -7.09
C ALA A 270 -32.16 21.79 -8.40
N TYR A 271 -31.60 22.24 -9.52
CA TYR A 271 -32.23 22.11 -10.84
C TYR A 271 -31.84 20.79 -11.50
N ASP A 272 -32.84 20.01 -11.91
CA ASP A 272 -32.67 18.82 -12.73
C ASP A 272 -32.96 19.15 -14.19
N ALA A 273 -31.91 19.18 -15.02
CA ALA A 273 -32.02 19.52 -16.43
C ALA A 273 -32.80 18.50 -17.26
N LYS A 274 -32.76 17.20 -16.91
CA LYS A 274 -33.45 16.15 -17.65
C LYS A 274 -34.95 16.16 -17.36
N ASN A 275 -35.34 16.42 -16.11
CA ASN A 275 -36.75 16.57 -15.75
C ASN A 275 -37.29 17.99 -15.98
N GLY A 276 -36.42 18.98 -16.15
CA GLY A 276 -36.76 20.37 -16.45
C GLY A 276 -37.34 21.14 -15.27
N ARG A 277 -37.07 20.73 -14.03
CA ARG A 277 -37.67 21.32 -12.82
C ARG A 277 -36.71 21.35 -11.63
N TYR A 278 -37.06 22.15 -10.63
CA TYR A 278 -36.36 22.15 -9.34
C TYR A 278 -36.88 21.03 -8.42
N TYR A 279 -35.94 20.47 -7.67
CA TYR A 279 -36.18 19.56 -6.55
C TYR A 279 -35.61 20.14 -5.26
N TYR A 280 -36.19 19.71 -4.15
CA TYR A 280 -35.79 20.12 -2.82
C TYR A 280 -35.07 18.95 -2.15
N LEU A 281 -33.84 19.19 -1.75
CA LEU A 281 -32.96 18.19 -1.19
C LEU A 281 -32.58 18.57 0.25
N ALA A 282 -32.24 17.58 1.04
CA ALA A 282 -31.69 17.74 2.37
C ALA A 282 -30.36 18.51 2.31
N ARG A 283 -30.06 19.21 3.42
CA ARG A 283 -28.84 20.00 3.57
C ARG A 283 -27.58 19.16 3.32
N GLU A 284 -27.65 17.88 3.69
CA GLU A 284 -26.60 16.89 3.57
C GLU A 284 -26.13 16.70 2.13
N PHE A 285 -26.95 17.00 1.11
CA PHE A 285 -26.50 17.02 -0.28
C PHE A 285 -25.28 17.93 -0.46
N ALA A 286 -25.31 19.11 0.17
CA ALA A 286 -24.24 20.11 0.08
C ALA A 286 -23.08 19.82 1.05
N THR A 287 -23.36 19.22 2.22
CA THR A 287 -22.37 19.09 3.30
C THR A 287 -21.69 17.71 3.36
N HIS A 288 -22.32 16.64 2.86
CA HIS A 288 -21.73 15.31 2.88
C HIS A 288 -20.51 15.19 1.95
N PRO A 289 -19.44 14.50 2.39
CA PRO A 289 -18.17 14.50 1.70
C PRO A 289 -18.28 13.81 0.35
N GLY A 290 -17.97 14.57 -0.69
CA GLY A 290 -17.85 14.09 -2.06
C GLY A 290 -19.19 13.94 -2.82
N VAL A 291 -20.31 14.40 -2.24
CA VAL A 291 -21.65 14.31 -2.85
C VAL A 291 -21.84 15.43 -3.88
N ALA A 292 -22.05 16.68 -3.45
CA ALA A 292 -22.34 17.79 -4.37
C ALA A 292 -21.21 18.12 -5.35
N ASN A 293 -19.95 17.86 -4.97
CA ASN A 293 -18.79 18.10 -5.85
C ASN A 293 -18.51 16.92 -6.82
N GLY A 294 -19.20 15.78 -6.68
CA GLY A 294 -19.02 14.60 -7.50
C GLY A 294 -17.74 13.78 -7.25
N GLU A 295 -16.99 14.05 -6.16
CA GLU A 295 -15.76 13.31 -5.84
C GLU A 295 -16.04 11.83 -5.52
N LYS A 296 -17.18 11.51 -4.90
CA LYS A 296 -17.65 10.13 -4.74
C LYS A 296 -18.34 9.68 -6.02
N THR A 297 -18.00 8.48 -6.49
CA THR A 297 -18.68 7.87 -7.63
C THR A 297 -20.09 7.42 -7.25
N ASP A 298 -20.98 7.22 -8.22
CA ASP A 298 -22.33 6.69 -7.99
C ASP A 298 -22.27 5.32 -7.30
N ARG A 299 -21.27 4.50 -7.68
CA ARG A 299 -20.95 3.23 -7.04
C ARG A 299 -20.58 3.38 -5.56
N ASP A 300 -19.74 4.36 -5.21
CA ASP A 300 -19.36 4.60 -3.81
C ASP A 300 -20.55 5.03 -2.95
N LEU A 301 -21.39 5.90 -3.51
CA LEU A 301 -22.60 6.38 -2.86
C LEU A 301 -23.64 5.26 -2.71
N LEU A 302 -23.80 4.42 -3.73
CA LEU A 302 -24.71 3.28 -3.70
C LEU A 302 -24.26 2.24 -2.65
N ALA A 303 -22.97 1.88 -2.62
CA ALA A 303 -22.44 0.98 -1.60
C ALA A 303 -22.62 1.56 -0.19
N ALA A 304 -22.39 2.87 -0.01
CA ALA A 304 -22.58 3.54 1.27
C ALA A 304 -24.04 3.47 1.74
N ILE A 305 -25.01 3.67 0.84
CA ILE A 305 -26.42 3.62 1.22
C ILE A 305 -26.94 2.19 1.41
N CYS A 306 -26.49 1.21 0.63
CA CYS A 306 -26.81 -0.19 0.82
C CYS A 306 -26.52 -0.67 2.25
N GLU A 307 -25.34 -0.35 2.78
CA GLU A 307 -24.97 -0.79 4.13
C GLU A 307 -25.58 0.07 5.24
N ALA A 308 -26.00 1.31 4.93
CA ALA A 308 -26.70 2.15 5.88
C ALA A 308 -28.15 1.70 6.07
N GLU A 309 -28.82 1.26 5.00
CA GLU A 309 -30.24 0.90 5.00
C GLU A 309 -30.50 -0.60 5.20
N ALA A 310 -29.67 -1.47 4.62
CA ALA A 310 -29.97 -2.89 4.47
C ALA A 310 -28.90 -3.80 5.09
N GLY A 311 -28.05 -3.26 5.97
CA GLY A 311 -26.86 -3.91 6.50
C GLY A 311 -27.05 -5.35 7.00
N ASP A 312 -28.19 -5.62 7.63
CA ASP A 312 -28.61 -6.89 8.22
C ASP A 312 -29.39 -7.80 7.26
N GLN A 313 -29.81 -7.29 6.10
CA GLN A 313 -30.58 -8.03 5.10
C GLN A 313 -29.73 -8.95 4.24
N GLY A 314 -28.41 -8.88 4.35
CA GLY A 314 -27.47 -9.63 3.50
C GLY A 314 -27.41 -9.09 2.07
N LEU A 315 -26.69 -9.80 1.20
CA LEU A 315 -26.39 -9.35 -0.16
C LEU A 315 -27.65 -8.98 -0.96
N ILE A 316 -28.61 -9.90 -1.03
CA ILE A 316 -29.83 -9.74 -1.83
C ILE A 316 -30.69 -8.56 -1.33
N GLY A 317 -30.79 -8.36 -0.02
CA GLY A 317 -31.51 -7.21 0.54
C GLY A 317 -30.82 -5.89 0.24
N MET A 318 -29.49 -5.84 0.29
CA MET A 318 -28.70 -4.68 -0.13
C MET A 318 -28.89 -4.37 -1.62
N GLU A 319 -28.92 -5.38 -2.48
CA GLU A 319 -29.20 -5.25 -3.91
C GLU A 319 -30.62 -4.71 -4.16
N ALA A 320 -31.61 -5.22 -3.42
CA ALA A 320 -32.99 -4.77 -3.50
C ALA A 320 -33.16 -3.30 -3.12
N VAL A 321 -32.52 -2.85 -2.03
CA VAL A 321 -32.53 -1.44 -1.63
C VAL A 321 -31.84 -0.55 -2.66
N ALA A 322 -30.67 -0.96 -3.15
CA ALA A 322 -29.94 -0.24 -4.19
C ALA A 322 -30.80 -0.03 -5.44
N LEU A 323 -31.42 -1.10 -5.91
CA LEU A 323 -32.23 -1.12 -7.11
C LEU A 323 -33.51 -0.28 -6.93
N CYS A 324 -34.10 -0.31 -5.73
CA CYS A 324 -35.23 0.53 -5.37
C CYS A 324 -34.91 2.03 -5.49
N ILE A 325 -33.74 2.46 -5.00
CA ILE A 325 -33.28 3.85 -5.13
C ILE A 325 -32.98 4.20 -6.59
N LEU A 326 -32.33 3.31 -7.34
CA LEU A 326 -32.03 3.54 -8.76
C LEU A 326 -33.31 3.65 -9.59
N ASN A 327 -34.34 2.87 -9.29
CA ASN A 327 -35.64 2.91 -9.99
C ASN A 327 -36.30 4.30 -9.92
N ARG A 328 -36.09 5.06 -8.83
CA ARG A 328 -36.59 6.44 -8.72
C ARG A 328 -36.03 7.36 -9.80
N THR A 329 -34.79 7.13 -10.26
CA THR A 329 -34.12 7.97 -11.28
C THR A 329 -34.74 7.87 -12.68
N ILE A 330 -35.61 6.88 -12.89
CA ILE A 330 -36.31 6.62 -14.15
C ILE A 330 -37.83 6.69 -14.00
N ASP A 331 -38.33 7.24 -12.89
CA ASP A 331 -39.76 7.37 -12.65
C ASP A 331 -40.42 8.28 -13.72
N PRO A 332 -41.42 7.77 -14.47
CA PRO A 332 -42.00 8.50 -15.59
C PRO A 332 -42.85 9.70 -15.14
N THR A 333 -43.34 9.69 -13.90
CA THR A 333 -44.16 10.78 -13.35
C THR A 333 -43.32 12.00 -12.97
N ARG A 334 -41.98 11.83 -12.91
CA ARG A 334 -41.01 12.85 -12.47
C ARG A 334 -41.26 13.30 -11.03
N GLU A 335 -41.86 12.42 -10.23
CA GLU A 335 -41.98 12.55 -8.78
C GLU A 335 -40.59 12.69 -8.17
N PHE A 336 -39.64 11.88 -8.65
CA PHE A 336 -38.26 11.89 -8.20
C PHE A 336 -37.32 12.60 -9.20
N PRO A 337 -36.17 13.12 -8.72
CA PRO A 337 -35.07 13.54 -9.57
C PRO A 337 -34.61 12.42 -10.49
N SER A 338 -34.07 12.78 -11.65
CA SER A 338 -33.47 11.87 -12.61
C SER A 338 -32.00 11.55 -12.35
N ASP A 339 -31.36 12.29 -11.41
CA ASP A 339 -29.99 12.05 -10.97
C ASP A 339 -29.96 11.32 -9.63
N PHE A 340 -29.15 10.26 -9.55
CA PHE A 340 -29.04 9.42 -8.37
C PHE A 340 -28.67 10.17 -7.08
N ARG A 341 -27.76 11.17 -7.15
CA ARG A 341 -27.38 11.94 -5.95
C ARG A 341 -28.55 12.78 -5.48
N MET A 342 -29.27 13.39 -6.41
CA MET A 342 -30.45 14.18 -6.06
C MET A 342 -31.53 13.27 -5.47
N VAL A 343 -31.79 12.09 -6.03
CA VAL A 343 -32.73 11.10 -5.46
C VAL A 343 -32.37 10.75 -4.01
N LEU A 344 -31.08 10.51 -3.73
CA LEU A 344 -30.64 10.13 -2.39
C LEU A 344 -30.95 11.19 -1.33
N TYR A 345 -30.93 12.47 -1.72
CA TYR A 345 -31.15 13.60 -0.82
C TYR A 345 -32.50 14.29 -0.98
N GLU A 346 -33.38 13.85 -1.88
CA GLU A 346 -34.71 14.41 -2.10
C GLU A 346 -35.55 14.39 -0.80
N GLN A 347 -36.26 15.47 -0.47
CA GLN A 347 -37.03 15.56 0.80
C GLN A 347 -38.39 16.24 0.70
N GLY A 348 -38.86 16.54 -0.53
CA GLY A 348 -40.06 17.33 -0.76
C GLY A 348 -39.90 18.83 -0.46
N ASP A 349 -40.89 19.62 -0.88
CA ASP A 349 -40.89 21.07 -0.62
C ASP A 349 -41.07 21.35 0.88
N PRO A 350 -40.07 21.92 1.56
CA PRO A 350 -40.15 22.17 3.01
C PRO A 350 -41.20 23.23 3.38
N LYS A 351 -41.68 24.04 2.42
CA LYS A 351 -42.75 25.02 2.67
C LYS A 351 -44.15 24.39 2.63
N LEU A 352 -44.30 23.27 1.94
CA LEU A 352 -45.59 22.60 1.73
C LEU A 352 -45.82 21.42 2.68
N TYR A 353 -44.86 21.10 3.56
CA TYR A 353 -44.87 19.99 4.54
C TYR A 353 -45.85 18.88 4.18
N LYS A 354 -45.58 18.21 3.07
CA LYS A 354 -46.17 16.90 2.76
C LYS A 354 -45.06 15.91 3.04
N TYR A 355 -45.24 15.14 4.12
CA TYR A 355 -44.36 14.10 4.68
C TYR A 355 -43.10 13.78 3.86
N PRO A 356 -41.88 13.89 4.43
CA PRO A 356 -40.67 13.43 3.76
C PRO A 356 -40.75 11.91 3.59
N GLN A 357 -41.26 11.46 2.45
CA GLN A 357 -41.39 10.04 2.14
C GLN A 357 -40.00 9.43 2.00
N TYR A 358 -39.65 8.53 2.93
CA TYR A 358 -38.72 7.40 2.74
C TYR A 358 -37.43 7.75 2.00
N SER A 359 -36.90 8.86 2.46
CA SER A 359 -35.53 9.28 2.25
C SER A 359 -34.62 8.27 2.96
N PRO A 360 -33.62 7.71 2.27
CA PRO A 360 -32.63 6.88 2.92
C PRO A 360 -31.99 7.64 4.10
N VAL A 361 -31.60 6.93 5.17
CA VAL A 361 -30.93 7.45 6.36
C VAL A 361 -29.72 8.27 5.94
N ARG A 362 -29.82 9.58 6.18
CA ARG A 362 -28.72 10.53 5.96
C ARG A 362 -27.88 10.69 7.23
N ASP A 363 -28.51 10.52 8.39
CA ASP A 363 -27.94 10.92 9.67
C ASP A 363 -27.09 9.81 10.26
N GLY A 364 -25.81 10.12 10.51
CA GLY A 364 -24.85 9.26 11.20
C GLY A 364 -24.42 8.02 10.42
N ALA A 365 -25.35 7.18 9.95
CA ALA A 365 -25.08 5.93 9.26
C ALA A 365 -24.45 6.16 7.88
N LEU A 366 -25.10 6.94 7.00
CA LEU A 366 -24.57 7.24 5.67
C LEU A 366 -23.26 8.03 5.75
N LEU A 367 -23.21 9.11 6.55
CA LEU A 367 -21.99 9.91 6.73
C LEU A 367 -20.80 9.05 7.18
N LYS A 368 -21.02 8.10 8.10
CA LYS A 368 -20.00 7.14 8.55
C LYS A 368 -19.44 6.31 7.38
N ARG A 369 -20.29 5.82 6.47
CA ARG A 369 -19.84 5.04 5.28
C ARG A 369 -19.18 5.93 4.24
N LEU A 370 -19.67 7.15 4.03
CA LEU A 370 -19.03 8.12 3.14
C LEU A 370 -17.60 8.48 3.60
N ASN A 371 -17.37 8.48 4.92
CA ASN A 371 -16.04 8.62 5.54
C ASN A 371 -15.20 7.33 5.53
N GLY A 372 -15.71 6.24 4.96
CA GLY A 372 -14.99 4.99 4.77
C GLY A 372 -15.14 3.95 5.89
N SER A 373 -16.01 4.21 6.89
CA SER A 373 -16.27 3.26 7.97
C SER A 373 -17.48 2.37 7.63
N PHE A 374 -17.17 1.18 7.14
CA PHE A 374 -18.13 0.13 6.78
C PHE A 374 -18.06 -1.02 7.78
N TYR A 375 -19.17 -1.73 7.99
CA TYR A 375 -19.17 -3.01 8.73
C TYR A 375 -18.71 -4.17 7.85
N ASN A 376 -19.23 -4.27 6.63
CA ASN A 376 -18.85 -5.21 5.60
C ASN A 376 -18.76 -4.50 4.24
N ARG A 377 -17.65 -3.79 4.05
CA ARG A 377 -17.36 -3.03 2.83
C ARG A 377 -17.47 -3.90 1.57
N THR A 378 -16.94 -5.11 1.61
CA THR A 378 -16.93 -6.01 0.44
C THR A 378 -18.35 -6.34 -0.01
N LEU A 379 -19.21 -6.72 0.92
CA LEU A 379 -20.61 -7.05 0.61
C LEU A 379 -21.38 -5.84 0.07
N ALA A 380 -21.19 -4.66 0.67
CA ALA A 380 -21.85 -3.43 0.25
C ALA A 380 -21.49 -3.04 -1.19
N TYR A 381 -20.22 -3.15 -1.56
CA TYR A 381 -19.77 -2.87 -2.92
C TYR A 381 -20.18 -3.94 -3.92
N GLN A 382 -20.25 -5.21 -3.50
CA GLN A 382 -20.78 -6.30 -4.33
C GLN A 382 -22.25 -6.05 -4.68
N ALA A 383 -23.07 -5.68 -3.68
CA ALA A 383 -24.48 -5.35 -3.89
C ALA A 383 -24.66 -4.15 -4.83
N ALA A 384 -23.87 -3.09 -4.65
CA ALA A 384 -23.91 -1.91 -5.51
C ALA A 384 -23.56 -2.24 -6.96
N ASP A 385 -22.56 -3.10 -7.20
CA ASP A 385 -22.14 -3.52 -8.53
C ASP A 385 -23.22 -4.32 -9.25
N GLU A 386 -23.83 -5.29 -8.57
CA GLU A 386 -24.88 -6.13 -9.18
C GLU A 386 -26.15 -5.31 -9.43
N ALA A 387 -26.56 -4.45 -8.50
CA ALA A 387 -27.71 -3.56 -8.69
C ALA A 387 -27.50 -2.60 -9.88
N LEU A 388 -26.31 -1.98 -10.00
CA LEU A 388 -25.98 -1.14 -11.16
C LEU A 388 -26.01 -1.93 -12.47
N LYS A 389 -25.50 -3.16 -12.47
CA LYS A 389 -25.54 -4.04 -13.64
C LYS A 389 -26.98 -4.37 -14.06
N ILE A 390 -27.84 -4.76 -13.12
CA ILE A 390 -29.25 -5.05 -13.36
C ILE A 390 -29.97 -3.79 -13.89
N PHE A 391 -29.81 -2.67 -13.21
CA PHE A 391 -30.41 -1.39 -13.58
C PHE A 391 -29.97 -0.93 -14.97
N ASN A 392 -28.67 -0.95 -15.27
CA ASN A 392 -28.14 -0.52 -16.56
C ASN A 392 -28.62 -1.43 -17.71
N ASN A 393 -28.76 -2.73 -17.47
CA ASN A 393 -29.35 -3.66 -18.44
C ASN A 393 -30.82 -3.33 -18.74
N TYR A 394 -31.58 -2.95 -17.72
CA TYR A 394 -32.96 -2.47 -17.91
C TYR A 394 -32.99 -1.15 -18.70
N VAL A 395 -32.20 -0.15 -18.29
CA VAL A 395 -32.18 1.16 -18.94
C VAL A 395 -31.81 1.04 -20.42
N LYS A 396 -30.77 0.24 -20.73
CA LYS A 396 -30.21 0.12 -22.08
C LYS A 396 -30.97 -0.87 -22.97
N TYR A 397 -31.39 -2.00 -22.43
CA TYR A 397 -31.92 -3.12 -23.22
C TYR A 397 -33.34 -3.54 -22.85
N LYS A 398 -33.98 -2.87 -21.89
CA LYS A 398 -35.30 -3.23 -21.35
C LYS A 398 -35.37 -4.67 -20.82
N LYS A 399 -34.22 -5.22 -20.40
CA LYS A 399 -34.18 -6.52 -19.70
C LYS A 399 -34.87 -6.37 -18.34
N PRO A 400 -35.79 -7.29 -17.97
CA PRO A 400 -36.43 -7.25 -16.67
C PRO A 400 -35.42 -7.24 -15.53
N ARG A 401 -35.69 -6.48 -14.48
CA ARG A 401 -34.86 -6.43 -13.29
C ARG A 401 -35.24 -7.60 -12.39
N THR A 402 -34.37 -8.58 -12.29
CA THR A 402 -34.62 -9.80 -11.50
C THR A 402 -33.62 -9.91 -10.37
N LEU A 403 -34.09 -10.28 -9.18
CA LEU A 403 -33.27 -10.56 -8.00
C LEU A 403 -33.64 -11.93 -7.43
N GLU A 404 -32.65 -12.64 -6.92
CA GLU A 404 -32.87 -13.92 -6.26
C GLU A 404 -33.80 -13.74 -5.04
N GLY A 405 -34.75 -14.65 -4.82
CA GLY A 405 -35.70 -14.55 -3.72
C GLY A 405 -36.86 -13.57 -3.95
N PHE A 406 -36.94 -12.90 -5.11
CA PHE A 406 -38.09 -12.09 -5.50
C PHE A 406 -38.89 -12.79 -6.60
N ASP A 407 -40.04 -13.36 -6.24
CA ASP A 407 -40.97 -14.00 -7.18
C ASP A 407 -41.82 -12.96 -7.93
N ARG A 408 -41.17 -12.18 -8.80
CA ARG A 408 -41.84 -11.20 -9.66
C ARG A 408 -41.15 -11.02 -11.01
N LYS A 409 -41.95 -10.68 -12.03
CA LYS A 409 -41.46 -10.52 -13.41
C LYS A 409 -40.44 -9.39 -13.59
N ASP A 410 -40.60 -8.29 -12.84
CA ASP A 410 -39.70 -7.13 -12.90
C ASP A 410 -39.70 -6.40 -11.55
N PHE A 411 -38.51 -6.14 -11.00
CA PHE A 411 -38.30 -5.39 -9.77
C PHE A 411 -38.43 -3.88 -10.04
N ASN A 412 -39.66 -3.38 -10.04
CA ASN A 412 -39.98 -1.97 -10.27
C ASN A 412 -40.29 -1.17 -9.00
N PHE A 413 -39.99 -1.72 -7.81
CA PHE A 413 -40.27 -1.03 -6.55
C PHE A 413 -39.53 0.31 -6.47
N LYS A 414 -40.19 1.34 -5.93
CA LYS A 414 -39.63 2.68 -5.70
C LYS A 414 -39.50 2.99 -4.20
N TYR A 415 -40.17 2.24 -3.35
CA TYR A 415 -40.15 2.46 -1.91
C TYR A 415 -39.73 1.19 -1.16
N PHE A 416 -39.09 1.39 -0.02
CA PHE A 416 -38.77 0.34 0.94
C PHE A 416 -38.81 0.92 2.35
N MET A 417 -39.17 0.10 3.34
CA MET A 417 -39.04 0.40 4.77
C MET A 417 -39.18 -0.90 5.59
N MET A 418 -38.88 -0.84 6.89
CA MET A 418 -39.21 -1.94 7.81
C MET A 418 -40.71 -2.26 7.76
N GLU A 419 -41.06 -3.54 7.78
CA GLU A 419 -42.44 -4.03 7.71
C GLU A 419 -43.32 -3.36 8.78
N GLU A 420 -42.82 -3.27 10.01
CA GLU A 420 -43.54 -2.61 11.11
C GLU A 420 -43.82 -1.13 10.85
N SER A 421 -42.97 -0.45 10.07
CA SER A 421 -43.15 0.94 9.70
C SER A 421 -44.14 1.08 8.55
N PHE A 422 -44.18 0.09 7.65
CA PHE A 422 -45.09 0.06 6.51
C PHE A 422 -46.55 0.03 6.93
N TRP A 423 -46.89 -0.81 7.90
CA TRP A 423 -48.28 -0.94 8.38
C TRP A 423 -48.78 0.28 9.16
N LYS A 424 -47.89 1.21 9.53
CA LYS A 424 -48.24 2.49 10.18
C LYS A 424 -48.53 3.61 9.19
N GLN A 425 -48.39 3.35 7.89
CA GLN A 425 -48.52 4.39 6.87
C GLN A 425 -49.97 4.62 6.45
N PRO A 426 -50.32 5.87 6.06
CA PRO A 426 -51.64 6.20 5.54
C PRO A 426 -51.78 5.74 4.07
N LEU A 427 -51.64 4.44 3.83
CA LEU A 427 -51.69 3.80 2.51
C LEU A 427 -53.00 3.02 2.34
N ASP A 428 -53.50 2.95 1.12
CA ASP A 428 -54.51 1.95 0.76
C ASP A 428 -53.84 0.58 0.56
N PHE A 429 -53.79 -0.21 1.64
CA PHE A 429 -53.14 -1.52 1.64
C PHE A 429 -53.75 -2.54 0.66
N LYS A 430 -54.98 -2.29 0.17
CA LYS A 430 -55.62 -3.15 -0.84
C LYS A 430 -55.13 -2.84 -2.25
N ARG A 431 -54.64 -1.62 -2.49
CA ARG A 431 -54.20 -1.15 -3.81
C ARG A 431 -52.69 -1.13 -3.97
N VAL A 432 -51.94 -1.10 -2.87
CA VAL A 432 -50.47 -1.06 -2.91
C VAL A 432 -49.88 -2.40 -3.39
N ASP A 433 -49.17 -2.36 -4.52
CA ASP A 433 -48.31 -3.46 -4.99
C ASP A 433 -47.05 -3.50 -4.12
N LYS A 434 -46.91 -4.58 -3.34
CA LYS A 434 -45.92 -4.72 -2.27
C LYS A 434 -45.33 -6.13 -2.22
N PHE A 435 -44.13 -6.25 -1.68
CA PHE A 435 -43.44 -7.51 -1.45
C PHE A 435 -42.59 -7.43 -0.18
N LEU A 436 -42.77 -8.39 0.71
CA LEU A 436 -41.98 -8.52 1.93
C LEU A 436 -40.77 -9.41 1.66
N TYR A 437 -39.57 -8.87 1.85
CA TYR A 437 -38.33 -9.63 1.88
C TYR A 437 -37.72 -9.50 3.27
N LYS A 438 -37.67 -10.62 4.01
CA LYS A 438 -37.31 -10.63 5.44
C LYS A 438 -38.17 -9.63 6.22
N ASP A 439 -37.59 -8.59 6.78
CA ASP A 439 -38.28 -7.54 7.53
C ASP A 439 -38.45 -6.23 6.73
N HIS A 440 -38.05 -6.20 5.46
CA HIS A 440 -38.20 -5.04 4.58
C HIS A 440 -39.40 -5.21 3.64
N MET A 441 -40.35 -4.27 3.74
CA MET A 441 -41.44 -4.15 2.79
C MET A 441 -41.03 -3.25 1.63
N PHE A 442 -41.04 -3.79 0.41
CA PHE A 442 -40.84 -3.06 -0.83
C PHE A 442 -42.18 -2.80 -1.51
N PHE A 443 -42.37 -1.63 -2.13
CA PHE A 443 -43.63 -1.33 -2.82
C PHE A 443 -43.46 -0.29 -3.93
N VAL A 444 -44.41 -0.28 -4.87
CA VAL A 444 -44.28 0.45 -6.15
C VAL A 444 -44.67 1.90 -6.01
N ASP A 445 -45.86 2.18 -5.48
CA ASP A 445 -46.44 3.51 -5.43
C ASP A 445 -47.04 3.83 -4.05
N TRP A 446 -47.08 5.12 -3.74
CA TRP A 446 -47.70 5.64 -2.53
C TRP A 446 -49.19 5.93 -2.79
N VAL A 447 -50.04 4.92 -2.62
CA VAL A 447 -51.46 4.93 -3.03
C VAL A 447 -52.46 5.10 -1.90
#